data_AF-A0A4Q5N2E6-F1
#
_entry.id   AF-A0A4Q5N2E6-F1
#
_cell.length_a   1.000
_cell.length_b   1.000
_cell.length_c   1.000
_cell.angle_alpha   90.00
_cell.angle_beta   90.00
_cell.angle_gamma   90.00
#
_symmetry.space_group_name_H-M   'P 1'
#
loop_
_entity.id
_entity.type
_entity.pdbx_description
1 polymer ?
#
loop_
_entity_poly.entity_id
_entity_poly.type
_entity_poly.pdbx_seq_one_letter_code
_entity_poly.pdbx_strand_id
1 'polypeptide(L)'
;MTLAERRVSSPVTLPTWLDRRRGRAERPMTVALFGQFGVRNFGNEASLRAALDVLRRRPGLEFVAVCDTPSRVADEHEVPATPICPAGVARTGTLRRVLGKVQDARWTFHTVAAVDVVVVPGTGIFEDLWISPGGIPLSLFWLSLAVRVLHRPFLVLSVGADPPADRVSRFLMATTLRAATYLTVRDEHSLRAVASVVGGRRVLVRPDLVFGLPLASGAGSGDPRGVVVGVMDYFGMDGDRDRGDADRRAYVDEVADLIARLHAAALPVTLVAGAAPDRSIVAELVARVAPQGCPDWLEVPHVESLDDVEAAMSSAAVVVASRYHNLVAAFRQGVPAISLGYGTKQQQLMECFGMGAYHQPISGFDAGSVMAQVESVLVERPRWADLIATTLHRLREELAEQDQDLADLIDERQAVDGR
;
A
#
# COMPACT_ATOMS: atom_id res chain seq x y z
N MET A 1 17.97 20.37 38.28
CA MET A 1 19.25 20.34 37.54
C MET A 1 18.98 20.66 36.08
N THR A 2 19.28 21.91 35.74
CA THR A 2 19.65 22.50 34.44
C THR A 2 19.18 21.88 33.11
N LEU A 3 18.29 22.65 32.47
CA LEU A 3 18.24 22.93 31.04
C LEU A 3 19.62 23.30 30.48
N ALA A 4 20.32 22.36 29.85
CA ALA A 4 21.34 22.60 28.82
C ALA A 4 21.88 21.25 28.35
N GLU A 5 21.40 20.75 27.20
CA GLU A 5 22.11 19.83 26.27
C GLU A 5 21.11 19.18 25.31
N ARG A 6 20.53 19.97 24.40
CA ARG A 6 20.05 19.46 23.10
C ARG A 6 20.32 20.50 22.02
N ARG A 7 21.60 20.70 21.73
CA ARG A 7 22.07 21.27 20.46
C ARG A 7 23.21 20.41 19.96
N VAL A 8 22.86 19.39 19.20
CA VAL A 8 23.71 18.90 18.11
C VAL A 8 22.76 18.73 16.93
N SER A 9 22.68 19.77 16.09
CA SER A 9 22.26 19.61 14.71
C SER A 9 23.37 18.82 14.03
N SER A 10 23.29 17.50 14.09
CA SER A 10 24.18 16.63 13.31
C SER A 10 24.02 17.01 11.84
N PRO A 11 25.10 17.27 11.09
CA PRO A 11 24.98 17.48 9.64
C PRO A 11 24.31 16.26 9.04
N VAL A 12 23.32 16.49 8.15
CA VAL A 12 22.66 15.42 7.39
C VAL A 12 23.77 14.64 6.68
N THR A 13 24.14 13.50 7.22
CA THR A 13 25.22 12.68 6.69
C THR A 13 24.63 12.00 5.48
N LEU A 14 25.05 12.42 4.28
CA LEU A 14 24.63 11.77 3.04
C LEU A 14 25.04 10.30 3.13
N PRO A 15 24.12 9.35 2.88
CA PRO A 15 24.49 7.95 2.72
C PRO A 15 25.70 7.81 1.78
N THR A 16 26.65 6.95 2.12
CA THR A 16 27.92 6.80 1.39
C THR A 16 27.76 6.49 -0.10
N TRP A 17 26.60 5.98 -0.52
CA TRP A 17 26.28 5.77 -1.94
C TRP A 17 25.88 7.06 -2.69
N LEU A 18 25.39 8.10 -2.01
CA LEU A 18 25.06 9.42 -2.60
C LEU A 18 26.31 10.23 -3.00
N ASP A 19 27.50 9.85 -2.51
CA ASP A 19 28.78 10.50 -2.81
C ASP A 19 29.61 9.73 -3.87
N ARG A 20 29.00 8.74 -4.55
CA ARG A 20 29.70 7.92 -5.56
C ARG A 20 29.96 8.71 -6.85
N ARG A 21 31.11 9.38 -6.93
CA ARG A 21 31.78 9.70 -8.21
C ARG A 21 32.47 8.43 -8.74
N ARG A 22 31.75 7.60 -9.49
CA ARG A 22 32.35 6.46 -10.21
C ARG A 22 31.95 6.48 -11.68
N GLY A 23 32.90 6.14 -12.55
CA GLY A 23 32.74 6.10 -14.02
C GLY A 23 31.56 5.21 -14.45
N ARG A 24 30.87 5.62 -15.51
CA ARG A 24 29.54 5.15 -15.88
C ARG A 24 29.51 3.78 -16.58
N ALA A 25 30.62 3.35 -17.17
CA ALA A 25 30.64 2.23 -18.13
C ALA A 25 30.67 0.81 -17.52
N GLU A 26 30.94 0.64 -16.22
CA GLU A 26 31.06 -0.70 -15.58
C GLU A 26 30.28 -0.84 -14.27
N ARG A 27 29.42 0.13 -13.91
CA ARG A 27 28.69 0.09 -12.64
C ARG A 27 27.29 -0.49 -12.83
N PRO A 28 26.76 -1.21 -11.82
CA PRO A 28 25.34 -1.55 -11.81
C PRO A 28 24.49 -0.28 -11.88
N MET A 29 23.37 -0.36 -12.60
CA MET A 29 22.39 0.72 -12.67
C MET A 29 21.70 0.87 -11.32
N THR A 30 21.75 2.06 -10.73
CA THR A 30 21.09 2.31 -9.44
C THR A 30 19.63 2.72 -9.66
N VAL A 31 18.70 1.98 -9.04
CA VAL A 31 17.25 2.19 -9.11
C VAL A 31 16.74 2.67 -7.75
N ALA A 32 16.13 3.87 -7.71
CA ALA A 32 15.46 4.38 -6.53
C ALA A 32 13.99 3.96 -6.49
N LEU A 33 13.54 3.32 -5.41
CA LEU A 33 12.13 3.03 -5.14
C LEU A 33 11.58 4.07 -4.17
N PHE A 34 10.73 4.97 -4.66
CA PHE A 34 10.14 6.07 -3.90
C PHE A 34 8.73 5.72 -3.44
N GLY A 35 8.45 5.85 -2.15
CA GLY A 35 7.09 5.66 -1.65
C GLY A 35 6.99 5.69 -0.12
N GLN A 36 5.77 5.58 0.39
CA GLN A 36 5.51 5.65 1.82
C GLN A 36 5.76 4.30 2.51
N PHE A 37 7.04 3.97 2.72
CA PHE A 37 7.49 2.69 3.28
C PHE A 37 8.06 2.84 4.70
N GLY A 38 8.01 1.74 5.47
CA GLY A 38 8.44 1.70 6.87
C GLY A 38 7.43 2.34 7.84
N VAL A 39 6.20 2.55 7.36
CA VAL A 39 5.11 3.19 8.09
C VAL A 39 4.22 2.18 8.82
N ARG A 40 4.56 0.89 8.75
CA ARG A 40 3.82 -0.24 9.36
C ARG A 40 2.42 -0.41 8.77
N ASN A 41 2.30 -0.18 7.47
CA ASN A 41 1.11 -0.46 6.68
C ASN A 41 1.45 -1.62 5.75
N PHE A 42 1.10 -2.84 6.16
CA PHE A 42 1.55 -4.08 5.54
C PHE A 42 1.41 -4.11 4.01
N GLY A 43 0.42 -3.41 3.46
CA GLY A 43 0.24 -3.26 2.02
C GLY A 43 1.29 -2.42 1.30
N ASN A 44 1.75 -1.33 1.92
CA ASN A 44 2.81 -0.50 1.37
C ASN A 44 4.15 -1.25 1.37
N GLU A 45 4.46 -1.93 2.47
CA GLU A 45 5.65 -2.79 2.57
C GLU A 45 5.57 -3.95 1.56
N ALA A 46 4.39 -4.55 1.35
CA ALA A 46 4.20 -5.57 0.33
C ALA A 46 4.34 -5.05 -1.11
N SER A 47 3.86 -3.83 -1.40
CA SER A 47 4.04 -3.18 -2.71
C SER A 47 5.53 -2.95 -3.02
N LEU A 48 6.31 -2.50 -2.03
CA LEU A 48 7.76 -2.37 -2.15
C LEU A 48 8.43 -3.73 -2.41
N ARG A 49 8.06 -4.75 -1.62
CA ARG A 49 8.57 -6.11 -1.78
C ARG A 49 8.27 -6.67 -3.17
N ALA A 50 7.06 -6.47 -3.68
CA ALA A 50 6.64 -6.93 -5.01
C ALA A 50 7.46 -6.28 -6.13
N ALA A 51 7.69 -4.96 -6.05
CA ALA A 51 8.55 -4.29 -7.01
C ALA A 51 10.01 -4.75 -6.94
N LEU A 52 10.54 -4.94 -5.73
CA LEU A 52 11.89 -5.47 -5.55
C LEU A 52 12.02 -6.90 -6.09
N ASP A 53 11.04 -7.77 -5.86
CA ASP A 53 11.02 -9.14 -6.37
C ASP A 53 11.12 -9.17 -7.90
N VAL A 54 10.30 -8.35 -8.56
CA VAL A 54 10.31 -8.20 -10.03
C VAL A 54 11.64 -7.66 -10.52
N LEU A 55 12.13 -6.57 -9.94
CA LEU A 55 13.34 -5.90 -10.42
C LEU A 55 14.62 -6.71 -10.13
N ARG A 56 14.69 -7.43 -9.00
CA ARG A 56 15.85 -8.27 -8.63
C ARG A 56 16.08 -9.44 -9.57
N ARG A 57 15.07 -9.88 -10.34
CA ARG A 57 15.25 -10.88 -11.40
C ARG A 57 16.21 -10.42 -12.50
N ARG A 58 16.50 -9.12 -12.59
CA ARG A 58 17.38 -8.54 -13.61
C ARG A 58 18.79 -8.34 -13.07
N PRO A 59 19.83 -8.82 -13.78
CA PRO A 59 21.21 -8.60 -13.38
C PRO A 59 21.63 -7.13 -13.58
N GLY A 60 22.64 -6.71 -12.81
CA GLY A 60 23.24 -5.38 -12.99
C GLY A 60 22.42 -4.22 -12.42
N LEU A 61 21.46 -4.49 -11.53
CA LEU A 61 20.71 -3.46 -10.80
C LEU A 61 21.14 -3.39 -9.34
N GLU A 62 21.34 -2.16 -8.84
CA GLU A 62 21.45 -1.86 -7.41
C GLU A 62 20.21 -1.07 -6.97
N PHE A 63 19.73 -1.30 -5.76
CA PHE A 63 18.48 -0.69 -5.27
C PHE A 63 18.71 0.26 -4.11
N VAL A 64 17.89 1.30 -4.05
CA VAL A 64 17.78 2.17 -2.88
C VAL A 64 16.32 2.56 -2.66
N ALA A 65 15.84 2.47 -1.43
CA ALA A 65 14.52 2.97 -1.07
C ALA A 65 14.57 4.45 -0.65
N VAL A 66 13.64 5.25 -1.14
CA VAL A 66 13.38 6.64 -0.70
C VAL A 66 12.05 6.65 0.03
N CYS A 67 12.07 6.71 1.37
CA CYS A 67 10.91 6.35 2.20
C CYS A 67 10.75 7.21 3.46
N ASP A 68 9.69 6.99 4.24
CA ASP A 68 9.45 7.74 5.47
C ASP A 68 10.35 7.27 6.63
N THR A 69 10.56 5.95 6.77
CA THR A 69 11.38 5.37 7.84
C THR A 69 12.50 4.47 7.28
N PRO A 70 13.67 5.06 6.93
CA PRO A 70 14.75 4.34 6.27
C PRO A 70 15.32 3.15 7.04
N SER A 71 15.48 3.26 8.36
CA SER A 71 16.06 2.17 9.16
C SER A 71 15.24 0.89 9.06
N ARG A 72 13.91 1.00 9.16
CA ARG A 72 13.01 -0.16 9.03
C ARG A 72 13.05 -0.78 7.64
N VAL A 73 12.99 0.06 6.61
CA VAL A 73 13.02 -0.43 5.23
C VAL A 73 14.34 -1.14 4.93
N ALA A 74 15.45 -0.63 5.47
CA ALA A 74 16.75 -1.27 5.32
C ALA A 74 16.82 -2.62 6.03
N ASP A 75 16.26 -2.71 7.24
CA ASP A 75 16.23 -3.95 8.02
C ASP A 75 15.29 -5.00 7.39
N GLU A 76 14.10 -4.61 6.93
CA GLU A 76 13.05 -5.53 6.43
C GLU A 76 13.27 -5.98 4.98
N HIS A 77 13.80 -5.11 4.12
CA HIS A 77 13.92 -5.39 2.68
C HIS A 77 15.36 -5.58 2.21
N GLU A 78 16.34 -5.45 3.11
CA GLU A 78 17.78 -5.60 2.82
C GLU A 78 18.24 -4.67 1.67
N VAL A 79 17.72 -3.44 1.66
CA VAL A 79 18.11 -2.41 0.69
C VAL A 79 18.54 -1.13 1.41
N PRO A 80 19.61 -0.45 0.96
CA PRO A 80 19.92 0.88 1.44
C PRO A 80 18.68 1.78 1.35
N ALA A 81 18.46 2.60 2.37
CA ALA A 81 17.31 3.48 2.40
C ALA A 81 17.69 4.91 2.80
N THR A 82 16.95 5.88 2.30
CA THR A 82 17.14 7.31 2.55
C THR A 82 15.79 7.98 2.76
N PRO A 83 15.68 9.02 3.60
CA PRO A 83 14.38 9.62 3.86
C PRO A 83 13.87 10.43 2.66
N ILE A 84 12.54 10.48 2.46
CA ILE A 84 11.89 11.37 1.47
C ILE A 84 12.25 12.83 1.73
N CYS A 85 12.23 13.23 3.01
CA CYS A 85 12.63 14.56 3.47
C CYS A 85 13.68 14.44 4.57
N PRO A 86 14.76 15.24 4.54
CA PRO A 86 15.83 15.14 5.54
C PRO A 86 15.31 15.45 6.96
N ALA A 87 15.77 14.65 7.93
CA ALA A 87 15.45 14.84 9.35
C ALA A 87 16.12 16.10 9.93
N GLY A 88 15.49 16.74 10.92
CA GLY A 88 16.13 17.77 11.75
C GLY A 88 15.77 19.24 11.46
N VAL A 89 14.86 19.52 10.51
CA VAL A 89 14.39 20.90 10.33
C VAL A 89 13.27 21.20 11.32
N ALA A 90 13.53 22.10 12.28
CA ALA A 90 12.48 22.68 13.10
C ALA A 90 11.52 23.50 12.22
N ARG A 91 10.39 22.92 11.83
CA ARG A 91 9.40 23.50 10.90
C ARG A 91 8.41 24.45 11.60
N THR A 92 8.80 25.06 12.72
CA THR A 92 7.97 26.04 13.44
C THR A 92 8.20 27.46 12.88
N GLY A 93 7.11 28.11 12.43
CA GLY A 93 7.13 29.44 11.80
C GLY A 93 7.10 29.43 10.26
N THR A 94 6.57 30.50 9.65
CA THR A 94 6.31 30.59 8.19
C THR A 94 7.58 30.57 7.34
N LEU A 95 8.60 31.36 7.71
CA LEU A 95 9.86 31.44 6.96
C LEU A 95 10.65 30.12 6.99
N ARG A 96 10.66 29.44 8.15
CA ARG A 96 11.33 28.15 8.33
C ARG A 96 10.63 27.02 7.57
N ARG A 97 9.31 27.08 7.41
CA ARG A 97 8.56 26.15 6.53
C ARG A 97 9.01 26.29 5.07
N VAL A 98 9.14 27.51 4.56
CA VAL A 98 9.60 27.77 3.20
C VAL A 98 11.03 27.28 2.99
N LEU A 99 11.95 27.60 3.91
CA LEU A 99 13.33 27.11 3.85
C LEU A 99 13.41 25.58 3.91
N GLY A 100 12.57 24.95 4.74
CA GLY A 100 12.43 23.49 4.76
C GLY A 100 12.01 22.93 3.41
N LYS A 101 11.08 23.57 2.70
CA LYS A 101 10.66 23.14 1.35
C LYS A 101 11.75 23.28 0.29
N VAL A 102 12.57 24.33 0.37
CA VAL A 102 13.74 24.48 -0.51
C VAL A 102 14.77 23.38 -0.22
N GLN A 103 14.94 23.01 1.04
CA GLN A 103 15.82 21.90 1.42
C GLN A 103 15.28 20.55 0.97
N ASP A 104 13.98 20.29 1.13
CA ASP A 104 13.31 19.08 0.62
C ASP A 104 13.52 18.95 -0.90
N ALA A 105 13.39 20.05 -1.65
CA ALA A 105 13.67 20.09 -3.08
C ALA A 105 15.15 19.78 -3.37
N ARG A 106 16.10 20.47 -2.72
CA ARG A 106 17.54 20.21 -2.89
C ARG A 106 17.92 18.76 -2.61
N TRP A 107 17.37 18.19 -1.55
CA TRP A 107 17.56 16.79 -1.16
C TRP A 107 17.05 15.83 -2.24
N THR A 108 15.85 16.10 -2.76
CA THR A 108 15.26 15.31 -3.85
C THR A 108 16.13 15.36 -5.10
N PHE A 109 16.60 16.54 -5.50
CA PHE A 109 17.51 16.68 -6.64
C PHE A 109 18.84 15.95 -6.43
N HIS A 110 19.41 16.01 -5.23
CA HIS A 110 20.65 15.29 -4.91
C HIS A 110 20.43 13.76 -4.95
N THR A 111 19.27 13.29 -4.50
CA THR A 111 18.88 11.87 -4.55
C THR A 111 18.72 11.40 -6.00
N VAL A 112 17.97 12.15 -6.82
CA VAL A 112 17.77 11.81 -8.24
C VAL A 112 19.07 11.90 -9.05
N ALA A 113 19.98 12.81 -8.71
CA ALA A 113 21.29 12.90 -9.36
C ALA A 113 22.16 11.66 -9.12
N ALA A 114 22.00 11.03 -7.95
CA ALA A 114 22.79 9.86 -7.53
C ALA A 114 22.27 8.53 -8.08
N VAL A 115 21.10 8.50 -8.72
CA VAL A 115 20.48 7.28 -9.26
C VAL A 115 20.28 7.37 -10.76
N ASP A 116 20.08 6.22 -11.40
CA ASP A 116 19.93 6.11 -12.84
C ASP A 116 18.46 5.97 -13.25
N VAL A 117 17.62 5.34 -12.43
CA VAL A 117 16.16 5.18 -12.64
C VAL A 117 15.40 5.49 -11.34
N VAL A 118 14.22 6.08 -11.46
CA VAL A 118 13.29 6.31 -10.34
C VAL A 118 12.01 5.53 -10.57
N VAL A 119 11.57 4.79 -9.56
CA VAL A 119 10.38 3.96 -9.56
C VAL A 119 9.47 4.36 -8.41
N VAL A 120 8.18 4.53 -8.66
CA VAL A 120 7.13 4.63 -7.63
C VAL A 120 6.26 3.38 -7.72
N PRO A 121 6.48 2.38 -6.84
CA PRO A 121 5.80 1.11 -6.92
C PRO A 121 4.54 1.05 -6.07
N GLY A 122 3.43 0.62 -6.66
CA GLY A 122 2.17 0.30 -5.99
C GLY A 122 1.67 1.43 -5.10
N THR A 123 1.06 1.04 -3.98
CA THR A 123 0.52 1.94 -2.93
C THR A 123 -0.59 2.89 -3.40
N GLY A 124 -1.28 3.47 -2.42
CA GLY A 124 -2.24 4.57 -2.63
C GLY A 124 -1.59 5.95 -2.58
N ILE A 125 -0.38 6.12 -3.10
CA ILE A 125 0.39 7.38 -2.92
C ILE A 125 -0.26 8.61 -3.59
N PHE A 126 -1.17 8.38 -4.54
CA PHE A 126 -2.00 9.41 -5.18
C PHE A 126 -3.47 9.36 -4.75
N GLU A 127 -3.81 8.59 -3.72
CA GLU A 127 -5.15 8.56 -3.12
C GLU A 127 -5.35 9.74 -2.16
N ASP A 128 -6.58 10.21 -2.05
CA ASP A 128 -6.92 11.36 -1.22
C ASP A 128 -7.11 10.93 0.24
N LEU A 129 -5.99 10.77 0.95
CA LEU A 129 -5.96 10.44 2.38
C LEU A 129 -5.94 11.69 3.27
N TRP A 130 -6.52 12.82 2.81
CA TRP A 130 -6.44 14.12 3.52
C TRP A 130 -5.00 14.57 3.76
N ILE A 131 -4.09 14.20 2.87
CA ILE A 131 -2.69 14.60 2.92
C ILE A 131 -2.61 16.02 2.40
N SER A 132 -2.12 16.95 3.24
CA SER A 132 -1.89 18.33 2.83
C SER A 132 -1.10 18.37 1.51
N PRO A 133 -1.42 19.27 0.56
CA PRO A 133 -0.65 19.43 -0.67
C PRO A 133 0.85 19.68 -0.41
N GLY A 134 1.19 20.22 0.77
CA GLY A 134 2.56 20.40 1.22
C GLY A 134 3.25 19.13 1.75
N GLY A 135 2.62 17.96 1.74
CA GLY A 135 3.18 16.68 2.14
C GLY A 135 3.76 15.91 0.96
N ILE A 136 3.39 14.63 0.84
CA ILE A 136 3.79 13.73 -0.25
C ILE A 136 3.51 14.28 -1.65
N PRO A 137 2.37 14.94 -1.95
CA PRO A 137 2.13 15.51 -3.28
C PRO A 137 3.22 16.49 -3.73
N LEU A 138 3.72 17.33 -2.83
CA LEU A 138 4.82 18.25 -3.14
C LEU A 138 6.16 17.54 -3.29
N SER A 139 6.43 16.50 -2.49
CA SER A 139 7.65 15.70 -2.63
C SER A 139 7.70 14.98 -3.98
N LEU A 140 6.56 14.41 -4.42
CA LEU A 140 6.39 13.82 -5.75
C LEU A 140 6.54 14.85 -6.87
N PHE A 141 6.02 16.06 -6.68
CA PHE A 141 6.25 17.15 -7.62
C PHE A 141 7.75 17.48 -7.76
N TRP A 142 8.49 17.61 -6.65
CA TRP A 142 9.94 17.84 -6.72
C TRP A 142 10.70 16.68 -7.35
N LEU A 143 10.28 15.45 -7.06
CA LEU A 143 10.81 14.25 -7.70
C LEU A 143 10.62 14.33 -9.21
N SER A 144 9.41 14.65 -9.67
CA SER A 144 9.06 14.78 -11.08
C SER A 144 9.85 15.88 -11.80
N LEU A 145 10.12 17.00 -11.12
CA LEU A 145 10.92 18.07 -11.68
C LEU A 145 12.40 17.64 -11.79
N ALA A 146 12.93 17.01 -10.75
CA ALA A 146 14.31 16.52 -10.73
C ALA A 146 14.55 15.46 -11.82
N VAL A 147 13.66 14.49 -11.99
CA VAL A 147 13.80 13.47 -13.05
C VAL A 147 13.74 14.10 -14.45
N ARG A 148 12.91 15.13 -14.67
CA ARG A 148 12.87 15.86 -15.95
C ARG A 148 14.14 16.64 -16.24
N VAL A 149 14.65 17.38 -15.24
CA VAL A 149 15.86 18.19 -15.38
C VAL A 149 17.10 17.32 -15.57
N LEU A 150 17.16 16.17 -14.89
CA LEU A 150 18.30 15.25 -14.92
C LEU A 150 18.13 14.13 -15.96
N HIS A 151 17.06 14.14 -16.75
CA HIS A 151 16.73 13.15 -17.77
C HIS A 151 16.78 11.69 -17.25
N ARG A 152 16.22 11.46 -16.06
CA ARG A 152 16.11 10.12 -15.46
C ARG A 152 14.78 9.46 -15.84
N PRO A 153 14.79 8.18 -16.29
CA PRO A 153 13.56 7.43 -16.47
C PRO A 153 12.74 7.40 -15.16
N PHE A 154 11.45 7.68 -15.28
CA PHE A 154 10.53 7.72 -14.16
C PHE A 154 9.39 6.74 -14.38
N LEU A 155 9.37 5.65 -13.61
CA LEU A 155 8.42 4.55 -13.76
C LEU A 155 7.41 4.58 -12.62
N VAL A 156 6.12 4.61 -12.95
CA VAL A 156 5.02 4.59 -11.99
C VAL A 156 4.27 3.28 -12.21
N LEU A 157 4.32 2.39 -11.20
CA LEU A 157 3.90 0.99 -11.34
C LEU A 157 2.66 0.70 -10.52
N SER A 158 1.55 0.28 -11.15
CA SER A 158 0.28 -0.13 -10.53
C SER A 158 -0.13 0.74 -9.33
N VAL A 159 -0.07 2.06 -9.46
CA VAL A 159 -0.42 2.96 -8.35
C VAL A 159 -1.94 3.13 -8.21
N GLY A 160 -2.41 3.29 -6.98
CA GLY A 160 -3.76 3.78 -6.68
C GLY A 160 -3.84 5.30 -6.77
N ALA A 161 -4.93 5.83 -7.32
CA ALA A 161 -5.15 7.27 -7.44
C ALA A 161 -6.62 7.66 -7.28
N ASP A 162 -6.86 8.80 -6.62
CA ASP A 162 -8.17 9.44 -6.55
C ASP A 162 -8.22 10.74 -7.35
N PRO A 163 -9.41 11.18 -7.81
CA PRO A 163 -9.57 12.48 -8.40
C PRO A 163 -9.17 13.58 -7.40
N PRO A 164 -8.30 14.52 -7.78
CA PRO A 164 -7.81 15.54 -6.85
C PRO A 164 -8.94 16.50 -6.45
N ALA A 165 -9.11 16.71 -5.13
CA ALA A 165 -10.14 17.58 -4.57
C ALA A 165 -9.99 19.06 -4.97
N ASP A 166 -8.76 19.56 -5.09
CA ASP A 166 -8.47 20.97 -5.34
C ASP A 166 -7.51 21.21 -6.53
N ARG A 167 -7.44 22.47 -6.98
CA ARG A 167 -6.65 22.87 -8.16
C ARG A 167 -5.13 22.70 -7.96
N VAL A 168 -4.63 22.88 -6.73
CA VAL A 168 -3.20 22.72 -6.42
C VAL A 168 -2.84 21.24 -6.45
N SER A 169 -3.60 20.39 -5.77
CA SER A 169 -3.41 18.94 -5.81
C SER A 169 -3.49 18.41 -7.24
N ARG A 170 -4.46 18.90 -8.02
CA ARG A 170 -4.56 18.60 -9.46
C ARG A 170 -3.31 19.00 -10.23
N PHE A 171 -2.79 20.20 -10.02
CA PHE A 171 -1.57 20.67 -10.68
C PHE A 171 -0.35 19.82 -10.32
N LEU A 172 -0.17 19.50 -9.03
CA LEU A 172 0.95 18.69 -8.54
C LEU A 172 0.89 17.26 -9.11
N MET A 173 -0.29 16.62 -9.02
CA MET A 173 -0.52 15.28 -9.56
C MET A 173 -0.32 15.26 -11.08
N ALA A 174 -0.93 16.20 -11.82
CA ALA A 174 -0.80 16.29 -13.27
C ALA A 174 0.66 16.45 -13.71
N THR A 175 1.41 17.34 -13.06
CA THR A 175 2.82 17.57 -13.37
C THR A 175 3.66 16.33 -13.09
N THR A 176 3.40 15.68 -11.96
CA THR A 176 4.10 14.45 -11.55
C THR A 176 3.88 13.35 -12.58
N LEU A 177 2.63 13.01 -12.87
CA LEU A 177 2.30 11.88 -13.73
C LEU A 177 2.65 12.12 -15.20
N ARG A 178 2.65 13.38 -15.67
CA ARG A 178 3.15 13.73 -17.02
C ARG A 178 4.66 13.61 -17.17
N ALA A 179 5.42 13.58 -16.07
CA ALA A 179 6.86 13.34 -16.11
C ALA A 179 7.21 11.85 -16.26
N ALA A 180 6.25 10.94 -16.00
CA ALA A 180 6.51 9.52 -16.05
C ALA A 180 6.89 9.07 -17.47
N THR A 181 7.94 8.26 -17.57
CA THR A 181 8.31 7.53 -18.79
C THR A 181 7.33 6.37 -18.98
N TYR A 182 7.07 5.61 -17.92
CA TYR A 182 6.11 4.50 -17.89
C TYR A 182 5.08 4.76 -16.78
N LEU A 183 3.80 4.63 -17.10
CA LEU A 183 2.71 4.98 -16.19
C LEU A 183 1.61 3.93 -16.24
N THR A 184 1.49 3.19 -15.15
CA THR A 184 0.44 2.20 -14.92
C THR A 184 -0.31 2.51 -13.64
N VAL A 185 -1.59 2.16 -13.63
CA VAL A 185 -2.51 2.30 -12.49
C VAL A 185 -3.16 0.96 -12.20
N ARG A 186 -3.54 0.73 -10.94
CA ARG A 186 -3.98 -0.61 -10.53
C ARG A 186 -5.40 -1.00 -10.90
N ASP A 187 -6.26 -0.01 -11.16
CA ASP A 187 -7.69 -0.20 -11.33
C ASP A 187 -8.32 0.90 -12.21
N GLU A 188 -9.51 0.64 -12.76
CA GLU A 188 -10.24 1.57 -13.62
C GLU A 188 -10.58 2.91 -12.94
N HIS A 189 -10.71 2.96 -11.61
CA HIS A 189 -10.98 4.19 -10.87
C HIS A 189 -9.75 5.10 -10.90
N SER A 190 -8.60 4.52 -10.62
CA SER A 190 -7.31 5.18 -10.73
C SER A 190 -7.06 5.62 -12.18
N LEU A 191 -7.46 4.82 -13.18
CA LEU A 191 -7.41 5.23 -14.58
C LEU A 191 -8.25 6.49 -14.84
N ARG A 192 -9.51 6.52 -14.41
CA ARG A 192 -10.38 7.69 -14.58
C ARG A 192 -9.80 8.94 -13.90
N ALA A 193 -9.30 8.78 -12.67
CA ALA A 193 -8.66 9.86 -11.92
C ALA A 193 -7.44 10.40 -12.67
N VAL A 194 -6.52 9.53 -13.08
CA VAL A 194 -5.29 9.91 -13.78
C VAL A 194 -5.58 10.49 -15.16
N ALA A 195 -6.47 9.87 -15.94
CA ALA A 195 -6.84 10.33 -17.29
C ALA A 195 -7.37 11.78 -17.28
N SER A 196 -8.11 12.15 -16.22
CA SER A 196 -8.63 13.51 -16.04
C SER A 196 -7.53 14.58 -15.88
N VAL A 197 -6.31 14.17 -15.48
CA VAL A 197 -5.20 15.10 -15.20
C VAL A 197 -4.04 15.02 -16.18
N VAL A 198 -3.79 13.87 -16.82
CA VAL A 198 -2.64 13.72 -17.75
C VAL A 198 -2.93 14.14 -19.19
N GLY A 199 -4.20 14.17 -19.61
CA GLY A 199 -4.65 14.76 -20.88
C GLY A 199 -4.18 13.99 -22.13
N GLY A 200 -4.86 12.89 -22.47
CA GLY A 200 -4.64 12.12 -23.72
C GLY A 200 -3.43 11.20 -23.72
N ARG A 201 -2.58 11.24 -22.69
CA ARG A 201 -1.50 10.26 -22.49
C ARG A 201 -2.10 8.87 -22.31
N ARG A 202 -1.53 7.86 -23.00
CA ARG A 202 -1.86 6.45 -22.75
C ARG A 202 -1.43 6.07 -21.34
N VAL A 203 -2.39 5.59 -20.56
CA VAL A 203 -2.20 5.03 -19.21
C VAL A 203 -2.62 3.57 -19.29
N LEU A 204 -1.78 2.68 -18.78
CA LEU A 204 -2.04 1.26 -18.77
C LEU A 204 -2.68 0.87 -17.43
N VAL A 205 -3.63 -0.05 -17.45
CA VAL A 205 -4.16 -0.68 -16.24
C VAL A 205 -3.41 -1.99 -16.05
N ARG A 206 -2.76 -2.15 -14.90
CA ARG A 206 -2.01 -3.34 -14.50
C ARG A 206 -2.32 -3.60 -13.04
N PRO A 207 -2.66 -4.81 -12.62
CA PRO A 207 -3.23 -5.03 -11.31
C PRO A 207 -2.23 -4.73 -10.18
N ASP A 208 -2.72 -4.73 -8.94
CA ASP A 208 -1.87 -4.46 -7.79
C ASP A 208 -0.65 -5.39 -7.78
N LEU A 209 0.56 -4.82 -7.65
CA LEU A 209 1.83 -5.55 -7.73
C LEU A 209 1.87 -6.73 -6.78
N VAL A 210 1.18 -6.61 -5.65
CA VAL A 210 1.14 -7.65 -4.62
C VAL A 210 0.72 -8.97 -5.26
N PHE A 211 -0.30 -9.05 -6.12
CA PHE A 211 -0.72 -10.32 -6.76
C PHE A 211 0.38 -11.14 -7.47
N GLY A 212 1.50 -10.51 -7.85
CA GLY A 212 2.65 -11.18 -8.46
C GLY A 212 3.65 -11.80 -7.47
N LEU A 213 3.56 -11.52 -6.16
CA LEU A 213 4.45 -12.15 -5.18
C LEU A 213 4.14 -13.66 -5.04
N PRO A 214 5.16 -14.49 -4.78
CA PRO A 214 4.92 -15.87 -4.39
C PRO A 214 4.06 -15.94 -3.11
N LEU A 215 3.22 -16.97 -3.01
CA LEU A 215 2.52 -17.26 -1.76
C LEU A 215 3.52 -17.84 -0.76
N ALA A 216 3.41 -17.44 0.50
CA ALA A 216 4.15 -18.09 1.58
C ALA A 216 3.80 -19.59 1.62
N SER A 217 4.82 -20.44 1.69
CA SER A 217 4.62 -21.89 1.74
C SER A 217 3.98 -22.27 3.09
N GLY A 218 2.70 -22.63 3.08
CA GLY A 218 1.99 -22.98 4.32
C GLY A 218 0.47 -23.14 4.24
N ALA A 219 -0.14 -23.11 3.05
CA ALA A 219 -1.58 -23.29 2.91
C ALA A 219 -2.02 -24.61 3.58
N GLY A 220 -2.82 -24.49 4.64
CA GLY A 220 -3.27 -25.62 5.44
C GLY A 220 -4.00 -26.63 4.58
N SER A 221 -3.57 -27.89 4.63
CA SER A 221 -4.20 -29.04 3.95
C SER A 221 -5.51 -29.49 4.63
N GLY A 222 -6.09 -28.65 5.48
CA GLY A 222 -7.33 -28.93 6.20
C GLY A 222 -8.56 -28.43 5.46
N ASP A 223 -9.72 -29.01 5.78
CA ASP A 223 -11.01 -28.45 5.37
C ASP A 223 -11.16 -27.05 5.99
N PRO A 224 -11.22 -25.97 5.21
CA PRO A 224 -11.13 -24.63 5.76
C PRO A 224 -12.40 -24.31 6.53
N ARG A 225 -12.24 -23.88 7.78
CA ARG A 225 -13.35 -23.63 8.72
C ARG A 225 -13.26 -22.20 9.23
N GLY A 226 -14.42 -21.63 9.49
CA GLY A 226 -14.54 -20.33 10.14
C GLY A 226 -14.38 -19.13 9.21
N VAL A 227 -14.43 -17.95 9.82
CA VAL A 227 -14.47 -16.65 9.17
C VAL A 227 -13.34 -15.80 9.72
N VAL A 228 -12.50 -15.26 8.84
CA VAL A 228 -11.51 -14.26 9.26
C VAL A 228 -12.14 -12.88 9.16
N VAL A 229 -12.03 -12.11 10.24
CA VAL A 229 -12.49 -10.73 10.31
C VAL A 229 -11.28 -9.80 10.37
N GLY A 230 -10.99 -9.11 9.27
CA GLY A 230 -9.89 -8.16 9.12
C GLY A 230 -10.34 -6.74 9.43
N VAL A 231 -9.87 -6.17 10.54
CA VAL A 231 -10.37 -4.87 11.04
C VAL A 231 -9.42 -3.71 10.79
N MET A 232 -9.98 -2.50 10.81
CA MET A 232 -9.27 -1.22 10.72
C MET A 232 -9.72 -0.29 11.86
N ASP A 233 -8.80 0.46 12.46
CA ASP A 233 -9.14 1.52 13.41
C ASP A 233 -9.68 2.75 12.63
N TYR A 234 -10.99 2.72 12.34
CA TYR A 234 -11.67 3.65 11.45
C TYR A 234 -12.29 4.83 12.20
N PHE A 235 -11.98 6.06 11.78
CA PHE A 235 -12.47 7.30 12.40
C PHE A 235 -13.27 8.17 11.42
N GLY A 236 -13.99 7.57 10.48
CA GLY A 236 -14.68 8.34 9.46
C GLY A 236 -13.74 8.90 8.38
N MET A 237 -14.34 9.54 7.37
CA MET A 237 -13.62 10.18 6.27
C MET A 237 -13.64 11.72 6.36
N ASP A 238 -14.29 12.33 7.36
CA ASP A 238 -14.59 13.77 7.34
C ASP A 238 -13.60 14.64 8.13
N GLY A 239 -12.56 14.05 8.75
CA GLY A 239 -11.50 14.76 9.47
C GLY A 239 -11.93 15.49 10.75
N ASP A 240 -13.22 15.48 11.08
CA ASP A 240 -13.80 15.95 12.34
C ASP A 240 -13.60 14.90 13.43
N ARG A 241 -13.02 15.32 14.57
CA ARG A 241 -12.70 14.41 15.69
C ARG A 241 -13.94 13.83 16.36
N ASP A 242 -14.95 14.65 16.65
CA ASP A 242 -16.13 14.20 17.41
C ASP A 242 -16.96 13.25 16.54
N ARG A 243 -17.06 13.57 15.26
CA ARG A 243 -17.68 12.69 14.27
C ARG A 243 -16.88 11.41 14.06
N GLY A 244 -15.56 11.50 14.00
CA GLY A 244 -14.68 10.34 13.85
C GLY A 244 -14.75 9.36 15.02
N ASP A 245 -14.88 9.87 16.25
CA ASP A 245 -15.09 9.04 17.43
C ASP A 245 -16.46 8.34 17.40
N ALA A 246 -17.49 9.00 16.87
CA ALA A 246 -18.81 8.38 16.69
C ALA A 246 -18.79 7.30 15.61
N ASP A 247 -18.15 7.56 14.48
CA ASP A 247 -17.99 6.60 13.38
C ASP A 247 -17.19 5.37 13.84
N ARG A 248 -16.13 5.57 14.65
CA ARG A 248 -15.35 4.49 15.25
C ARG A 248 -16.20 3.61 16.16
N ARG A 249 -17.00 4.22 17.05
CA ARG A 249 -17.88 3.48 17.95
C ARG A 249 -18.91 2.66 17.18
N ALA A 250 -19.58 3.27 16.20
CA ALA A 250 -20.56 2.58 15.35
C ALA A 250 -19.93 1.39 14.61
N TYR A 251 -18.73 1.58 14.05
CA TYR A 251 -17.97 0.50 13.42
C TYR A 251 -17.66 -0.64 14.40
N VAL A 252 -17.18 -0.33 15.61
CA VAL A 252 -16.89 -1.34 16.64
C VAL A 252 -18.15 -2.07 17.09
N ASP A 253 -19.26 -1.36 17.24
CA ASP A 253 -20.56 -1.93 17.61
C ASP A 253 -21.00 -2.99 16.59
N GLU A 254 -20.98 -2.66 15.30
CA GLU A 254 -21.39 -3.55 14.22
C GLU A 254 -20.43 -4.73 14.02
N VAL A 255 -19.11 -4.51 14.14
CA VAL A 255 -18.14 -5.62 14.07
C VAL A 255 -18.31 -6.57 15.27
N ALA A 256 -18.56 -6.04 16.47
CA ALA A 256 -18.81 -6.88 17.64
C ALA A 256 -20.11 -7.68 17.51
N ASP A 257 -21.18 -7.09 16.97
CA ASP A 257 -22.43 -7.80 16.67
C ASP A 257 -22.22 -8.88 15.61
N LEU A 258 -21.44 -8.60 14.55
CA LEU A 258 -21.08 -9.59 13.54
C LEU A 258 -20.33 -10.78 14.16
N ILE A 259 -19.34 -10.54 15.02
CA ILE A 259 -18.60 -11.61 15.71
C ILE A 259 -19.54 -12.46 16.58
N ALA A 260 -20.48 -11.82 17.29
CA ALA A 260 -21.47 -12.53 18.11
C ALA A 260 -22.40 -13.40 17.25
N ARG A 261 -22.83 -12.91 16.07
CA ARG A 261 -23.66 -13.67 15.11
C ARG A 261 -22.91 -14.86 14.53
N LEU A 262 -21.64 -14.68 14.14
CA LEU A 262 -20.77 -15.77 13.67
C LEU A 262 -20.64 -16.86 14.73
N HIS A 263 -20.41 -16.47 15.99
CA HIS A 263 -20.36 -17.41 17.10
C HIS A 263 -21.69 -18.15 17.29
N ALA A 264 -22.83 -17.45 17.25
CA ALA A 264 -24.16 -18.05 17.36
C ALA A 264 -24.46 -19.05 16.24
N ALA A 265 -23.88 -18.84 15.05
CA ALA A 265 -23.93 -19.78 13.92
C ALA A 265 -22.89 -20.92 14.00
N ALA A 266 -22.18 -21.05 15.12
CA ALA A 266 -21.10 -22.02 15.34
C ALA A 266 -19.96 -21.92 14.31
N LEU A 267 -19.70 -20.71 13.80
CA LEU A 267 -18.56 -20.42 12.93
C LEU A 267 -17.38 -19.92 13.79
N PRO A 268 -16.23 -20.61 13.79
CA PRO A 268 -15.01 -20.08 14.40
C PRO A 268 -14.61 -18.75 13.77
N VAL A 269 -14.04 -17.85 14.56
CA VAL A 269 -13.63 -16.51 14.13
C VAL A 269 -12.15 -16.33 14.36
N THR A 270 -11.44 -15.83 13.34
CA THR A 270 -10.07 -15.35 13.47
C THR A 270 -10.07 -13.84 13.29
N LEU A 271 -9.72 -13.07 14.32
CA LEU A 271 -9.73 -11.61 14.29
C LEU A 271 -8.32 -11.08 14.01
N VAL A 272 -8.17 -10.35 12.89
CA VAL A 272 -6.86 -9.95 12.36
C VAL A 272 -6.77 -8.43 12.19
N ALA A 273 -5.65 -7.85 12.63
CA ALA A 273 -5.31 -6.46 12.35
C ALA A 273 -4.85 -6.28 10.89
N GLY A 274 -5.34 -5.26 10.19
CA GLY A 274 -4.88 -4.99 8.82
C GLY A 274 -3.59 -4.18 8.70
N ALA A 275 -3.16 -3.56 9.79
CA ALA A 275 -1.90 -2.83 9.93
C ALA A 275 -1.52 -2.77 11.42
N ALA A 276 -0.26 -2.43 11.74
CA ALA A 276 0.17 -2.35 13.14
C ALA A 276 -0.65 -1.38 14.01
N PRO A 277 -1.16 -0.23 13.51
CA PRO A 277 -2.05 0.64 14.28
C PRO A 277 -3.38 -0.02 14.68
N ASP A 278 -3.86 -1.03 13.94
CA ASP A 278 -5.17 -1.66 14.21
C ASP A 278 -5.13 -2.66 15.38
N ARG A 279 -3.97 -2.88 16.01
CA ARG A 279 -3.89 -3.76 17.18
C ARG A 279 -4.75 -3.23 18.35
N SER A 280 -4.92 -1.92 18.45
CA SER A 280 -5.81 -1.29 19.45
C SER A 280 -7.24 -1.77 19.29
N ILE A 281 -7.76 -1.74 18.06
CA ILE A 281 -9.14 -2.10 17.77
C ILE A 281 -9.39 -3.60 17.93
N VAL A 282 -8.41 -4.44 17.60
CA VAL A 282 -8.46 -5.88 17.89
C VAL A 282 -8.57 -6.13 19.39
N ALA A 283 -7.73 -5.49 20.20
CA ALA A 283 -7.77 -5.65 21.66
C ALA A 283 -9.11 -5.19 22.27
N GLU A 284 -9.67 -4.09 21.77
CA GLU A 284 -10.99 -3.58 22.19
C GLU A 284 -12.12 -4.56 21.84
N LEU A 285 -12.12 -5.10 20.61
CA LEU A 285 -13.11 -6.09 20.19
C LEU A 285 -13.03 -7.37 21.03
N VAL A 286 -11.82 -7.88 21.29
CA VAL A 286 -11.60 -9.04 22.17
C VAL A 286 -12.16 -8.79 23.56
N ALA A 287 -11.86 -7.63 24.17
CA ALA A 287 -12.37 -7.29 25.49
C ALA A 287 -13.91 -7.25 25.54
N ARG A 288 -14.56 -6.91 24.43
CA ARG A 288 -16.02 -6.83 24.32
C ARG A 288 -16.69 -8.18 24.10
N VAL A 289 -16.16 -9.01 23.19
CA VAL A 289 -16.78 -10.30 22.81
C VAL A 289 -16.31 -11.47 23.67
N ALA A 290 -15.17 -11.32 24.35
CA ALA A 290 -14.53 -12.34 25.17
C ALA A 290 -14.02 -11.78 26.52
N PRO A 291 -14.91 -11.17 27.35
CA PRO A 291 -14.50 -10.47 28.59
C PRO A 291 -13.89 -11.39 29.66
N GLN A 292 -14.11 -12.71 29.57
CA GLN A 292 -13.61 -13.71 30.52
C GLN A 292 -12.31 -14.40 30.06
N GLY A 293 -11.73 -13.95 28.94
CA GLY A 293 -10.58 -14.58 28.28
C GLY A 293 -10.94 -15.15 26.91
N CYS A 294 -9.92 -15.40 26.08
CA CYS A 294 -10.10 -15.83 24.69
C CYS A 294 -10.67 -17.26 24.63
N PRO A 295 -11.90 -17.45 24.10
CA PRO A 295 -12.52 -18.77 23.99
C PRO A 295 -11.97 -19.56 22.80
N ASP A 296 -12.20 -20.88 22.77
CA ASP A 296 -11.70 -21.78 21.71
C ASP A 296 -12.24 -21.47 20.30
N TRP A 297 -13.36 -20.73 20.19
CA TRP A 297 -13.93 -20.32 18.91
C TRP A 297 -13.32 -19.03 18.35
N LEU A 298 -12.51 -18.31 19.14
CA LEU A 298 -11.90 -17.04 18.75
C LEU A 298 -10.37 -17.16 18.73
N GLU A 299 -9.77 -16.90 17.58
CA GLU A 299 -8.33 -16.80 17.41
C GLU A 299 -7.91 -15.35 17.13
N VAL A 300 -6.77 -14.94 17.70
CA VAL A 300 -6.21 -13.59 17.49
C VAL A 300 -4.71 -13.73 17.20
N PRO A 301 -4.33 -13.97 15.93
CA PRO A 301 -2.92 -14.16 15.58
C PRO A 301 -2.15 -12.84 15.72
N HIS A 302 -0.88 -12.96 16.10
CA HIS A 302 0.04 -11.82 16.05
C HIS A 302 0.52 -11.61 14.62
N VAL A 303 0.19 -10.47 14.04
CA VAL A 303 0.54 -10.12 12.65
C VAL A 303 1.50 -8.94 12.59
N GLU A 304 2.62 -9.07 11.89
CA GLU A 304 3.60 -7.97 11.69
C GLU A 304 3.90 -7.69 10.23
N SER A 305 3.40 -8.54 9.33
CA SER A 305 3.62 -8.49 7.90
C SER A 305 2.38 -8.90 7.12
N LEU A 306 2.41 -8.70 5.80
CA LEU A 306 1.38 -9.24 4.91
C LEU A 306 1.39 -10.78 4.92
N ASP A 307 2.53 -11.42 5.13
CA ASP A 307 2.62 -12.89 5.14
C ASP A 307 1.87 -13.47 6.34
N ASP A 308 1.93 -12.82 7.50
CA ASP A 308 1.16 -13.24 8.68
C ASP A 308 -0.35 -13.06 8.44
N VAL A 309 -0.73 -11.97 7.77
CA VAL A 309 -2.12 -11.74 7.36
C VAL A 309 -2.57 -12.83 6.39
N GLU A 310 -1.77 -13.14 5.37
CA GLU A 310 -2.03 -14.21 4.40
C GLU A 310 -2.12 -15.59 5.04
N ALA A 311 -1.26 -15.90 6.01
CA ALA A 311 -1.31 -17.14 6.77
C ALA A 311 -2.64 -17.27 7.51
N ALA A 312 -3.10 -16.19 8.17
CA ALA A 312 -4.40 -16.16 8.82
C ALA A 312 -5.57 -16.32 7.82
N MET A 313 -5.46 -15.78 6.60
CA MET A 313 -6.50 -15.95 5.58
C MET A 313 -6.55 -17.38 5.01
N SER A 314 -5.42 -18.07 4.93
CA SER A 314 -5.29 -19.36 4.23
C SER A 314 -6.19 -20.49 4.77
N SER A 315 -6.59 -20.42 6.04
CA SER A 315 -7.46 -21.39 6.70
C SER A 315 -8.94 -21.02 6.68
N ALA A 316 -9.29 -19.83 6.18
CA ALA A 316 -10.65 -19.31 6.25
C ALA A 316 -11.56 -19.91 5.16
N ALA A 317 -12.84 -20.05 5.50
CA ALA A 317 -13.86 -20.34 4.49
C ALA A 317 -14.31 -19.05 3.77
N VAL A 318 -14.38 -17.94 4.50
CA VAL A 318 -14.72 -16.60 4.01
C VAL A 318 -13.93 -15.55 4.81
N VAL A 319 -13.56 -14.45 4.17
CA VAL A 319 -12.97 -13.27 4.84
C VAL A 319 -13.95 -12.12 4.83
N VAL A 320 -14.11 -11.42 5.95
CA VAL A 320 -14.76 -10.11 6.03
C VAL A 320 -13.69 -9.09 6.37
N ALA A 321 -13.45 -8.08 5.52
CA ALA A 321 -12.33 -7.16 5.78
C ALA A 321 -12.58 -5.70 5.39
N SER A 322 -12.06 -4.81 6.24
CA SER A 322 -12.14 -3.36 6.06
C SER A 322 -10.96 -2.78 5.28
N ARG A 323 -9.77 -3.36 5.46
CA ARG A 323 -8.54 -2.93 4.79
C ARG A 323 -8.40 -3.56 3.40
N TYR A 324 -7.99 -2.74 2.43
CA TYR A 324 -7.74 -3.16 1.05
C TYR A 324 -6.80 -4.38 0.96
N HIS A 325 -5.66 -4.37 1.67
CA HIS A 325 -4.68 -5.45 1.57
C HIS A 325 -5.08 -6.73 2.31
N ASN A 326 -6.04 -6.70 3.24
CA ASN A 326 -6.65 -7.92 3.76
C ASN A 326 -7.53 -8.59 2.70
N LEU A 327 -8.24 -7.82 1.87
CA LEU A 327 -8.99 -8.34 0.72
C LEU A 327 -8.03 -8.93 -0.33
N VAL A 328 -6.94 -8.22 -0.65
CA VAL A 328 -5.90 -8.73 -1.55
C VAL A 328 -5.31 -10.05 -1.01
N ALA A 329 -4.98 -10.12 0.28
CA ALA A 329 -4.48 -11.33 0.93
C ALA A 329 -5.49 -12.49 0.84
N ALA A 330 -6.78 -12.23 1.09
CA ALA A 330 -7.83 -13.23 0.96
C ALA A 330 -7.90 -13.80 -0.46
N PHE A 331 -7.99 -12.93 -1.47
CA PHE A 331 -8.07 -13.36 -2.86
C PHE A 331 -6.83 -14.12 -3.30
N ARG A 332 -5.63 -13.69 -2.89
CA ARG A 332 -4.38 -14.41 -3.17
C ARG A 332 -4.37 -15.83 -2.63
N GLN A 333 -4.99 -16.05 -1.48
CA GLN A 333 -5.17 -17.37 -0.87
C GLN A 333 -6.33 -18.18 -1.49
N GLY A 334 -6.99 -17.66 -2.52
CA GLY A 334 -8.15 -18.32 -3.15
C GLY A 334 -9.43 -18.25 -2.31
N VAL A 335 -9.47 -17.35 -1.32
CA VAL A 335 -10.56 -17.27 -0.35
C VAL A 335 -11.53 -16.15 -0.73
N PRO A 336 -12.85 -16.41 -0.81
CA PRO A 336 -13.83 -15.38 -1.07
C PRO A 336 -13.90 -14.36 0.06
N ALA A 337 -14.19 -13.12 -0.30
CA ALA A 337 -14.19 -12.01 0.64
C ALA A 337 -15.49 -11.21 0.59
N ILE A 338 -15.80 -10.55 1.71
CA ILE A 338 -16.82 -9.51 1.86
C ILE A 338 -16.08 -8.26 2.31
N SER A 339 -16.33 -7.15 1.62
CA SER A 339 -15.65 -5.89 1.89
C SER A 339 -16.48 -4.99 2.78
N LEU A 340 -15.86 -4.48 3.85
CA LEU A 340 -16.35 -3.34 4.63
C LEU A 340 -15.57 -2.09 4.21
N GLY A 341 -15.83 -1.60 3.01
CA GLY A 341 -14.93 -0.63 2.36
C GLY A 341 -15.32 0.82 2.58
N TYR A 342 -14.33 1.69 2.66
CA TYR A 342 -14.48 3.15 2.79
C TYR A 342 -14.30 3.90 1.46
N GLY A 343 -14.11 3.19 0.35
CA GLY A 343 -13.85 3.84 -0.92
C GLY A 343 -14.00 2.93 -2.13
N THR A 344 -14.01 3.59 -3.29
CA THR A 344 -14.20 2.96 -4.61
C THR A 344 -13.15 1.89 -4.91
N LYS A 345 -11.94 2.00 -4.36
CA LYS A 345 -10.87 1.00 -4.56
C LYS A 345 -11.25 -0.39 -4.08
N GLN A 346 -11.91 -0.51 -2.91
CA GLN A 346 -12.36 -1.81 -2.43
C GLN A 346 -13.48 -2.33 -3.31
N GLN A 347 -14.45 -1.49 -3.67
CA GLN A 347 -15.54 -1.89 -4.56
C GLN A 347 -15.00 -2.44 -5.90
N GLN A 348 -14.04 -1.76 -6.52
CA GLN A 348 -13.46 -2.23 -7.79
C GLN A 348 -12.66 -3.52 -7.65
N LEU A 349 -11.95 -3.70 -6.53
CA LEU A 349 -11.30 -4.97 -6.23
C LEU A 349 -12.36 -6.08 -6.15
N MET A 350 -13.46 -5.85 -5.43
CA MET A 350 -14.56 -6.82 -5.34
C MET A 350 -15.18 -7.11 -6.71
N GLU A 351 -15.42 -6.09 -7.53
CA GLU A 351 -15.93 -6.23 -8.91
C GLU A 351 -14.99 -7.03 -9.82
N CYS A 352 -13.67 -6.83 -9.69
CA CYS A 352 -12.66 -7.58 -10.44
C CYS A 352 -12.75 -9.10 -10.20
N PHE A 353 -13.14 -9.51 -8.99
CA PHE A 353 -13.37 -10.91 -8.62
C PHE A 353 -14.83 -11.35 -8.76
N GLY A 354 -15.70 -10.54 -9.37
CA GLY A 354 -17.13 -10.83 -9.55
C GLY A 354 -17.94 -10.79 -8.25
N MET A 355 -17.36 -10.28 -7.17
CA MET A 355 -17.95 -10.18 -5.83
C MET A 355 -18.43 -8.77 -5.49
N GLY A 356 -18.69 -7.91 -6.49
CA GLY A 356 -19.11 -6.52 -6.27
C GLY A 356 -20.36 -6.36 -5.38
N ALA A 357 -21.29 -7.33 -5.43
CA ALA A 357 -22.48 -7.37 -4.56
C ALA A 357 -22.17 -7.64 -3.08
N TYR A 358 -20.94 -8.05 -2.77
CA TYR A 358 -20.43 -8.33 -1.42
C TYR A 358 -19.56 -7.18 -0.88
N HIS A 359 -19.77 -5.97 -1.39
CA HIS A 359 -19.19 -4.75 -0.86
C HIS A 359 -20.23 -3.99 -0.04
N GLN A 360 -19.89 -3.69 1.21
CA GLN A 360 -20.65 -2.85 2.12
C GLN A 360 -19.88 -1.56 2.39
N PRO A 361 -20.54 -0.39 2.38
CA PRO A 361 -19.95 0.83 2.89
C PRO A 361 -19.59 0.66 4.38
N ILE A 362 -18.34 0.93 4.75
CA ILE A 362 -17.89 0.83 6.15
C ILE A 362 -18.71 1.76 7.06
N SER A 363 -19.19 2.87 6.52
CA SER A 363 -20.07 3.82 7.19
C SER A 363 -21.49 3.26 7.17
N GLY A 364 -21.88 2.56 8.23
CA GLY A 364 -23.25 2.12 8.44
C GLY A 364 -23.63 0.82 7.73
N PHE A 365 -22.69 -0.11 7.58
CA PHE A 365 -23.07 -1.49 7.29
C PHE A 365 -23.86 -2.08 8.48
N ASP A 366 -24.71 -3.07 8.20
CA ASP A 366 -25.47 -3.81 9.20
C ASP A 366 -24.88 -5.22 9.34
N ALA A 367 -24.57 -5.62 10.57
CA ALA A 367 -24.01 -6.93 10.89
C ALA A 367 -24.90 -8.10 10.43
N GLY A 368 -26.22 -7.94 10.44
CA GLY A 368 -27.17 -8.94 9.95
C GLY A 368 -27.04 -9.17 8.44
N SER A 369 -26.95 -8.09 7.66
CA SER A 369 -26.71 -8.12 6.22
C SER A 369 -25.37 -8.78 5.87
N VAL A 370 -24.30 -8.44 6.60
CA VAL A 370 -22.98 -9.07 6.41
C VAL A 370 -23.03 -10.56 6.75
N MET A 371 -23.72 -10.95 7.82
CA MET A 371 -23.91 -12.36 8.18
C MET A 371 -24.65 -13.13 7.07
N ALA A 372 -25.73 -12.57 6.51
CA ALA A 372 -26.44 -13.18 5.39
C ALA A 372 -25.56 -13.33 4.14
N GLN A 373 -24.67 -12.36 3.89
CA GLN A 373 -23.65 -12.46 2.85
C GLN A 373 -22.64 -13.57 3.14
N VAL A 374 -22.18 -13.72 4.39
CA VAL A 374 -21.28 -14.83 4.80
C VAL A 374 -21.95 -16.17 4.50
N GLU A 375 -23.20 -16.36 4.90
CA GLU A 375 -23.94 -17.60 4.65
C GLU A 375 -24.09 -17.90 3.15
N SER A 376 -24.43 -16.88 2.35
CA SER A 376 -24.52 -16.99 0.90
C SER A 376 -23.18 -17.41 0.27
N VAL A 377 -22.07 -16.80 0.68
CA VAL A 377 -20.74 -17.14 0.17
C VAL A 377 -20.35 -18.56 0.58
N LEU A 378 -20.65 -18.98 1.81
CA LEU A 378 -20.36 -20.33 2.29
C LEU A 378 -21.08 -21.41 1.47
N VAL A 379 -22.34 -21.16 1.07
CA VAL A 379 -23.11 -22.08 0.22
C VAL A 379 -22.50 -22.19 -1.19
N GLU A 380 -22.09 -21.07 -1.79
CA GLU A 380 -21.53 -21.02 -3.14
C GLU A 380 -19.99 -21.12 -3.17
N ARG A 381 -19.36 -21.57 -2.09
CA ARG A 381 -17.91 -21.52 -1.92
C ARG A 381 -17.12 -22.16 -3.08
N PRO A 382 -17.46 -23.36 -3.61
CA PRO A 382 -16.72 -23.95 -4.73
C PRO A 382 -16.73 -23.06 -5.98
N ARG A 383 -17.88 -22.44 -6.27
CA ARG A 383 -18.03 -21.49 -7.38
C ARG A 383 -17.12 -20.28 -7.20
N TRP A 384 -17.05 -19.73 -5.98
CA TRP A 384 -16.17 -18.60 -5.70
C TRP A 384 -14.70 -18.97 -5.82
N ALA A 385 -14.29 -20.15 -5.33
CA ALA A 385 -12.93 -20.64 -5.47
C ALA A 385 -12.49 -20.73 -6.94
N ASP A 386 -13.34 -21.28 -7.81
CA ASP A 386 -13.07 -21.39 -9.25
C ASP A 386 -12.94 -20.01 -9.92
N LEU A 387 -13.85 -19.08 -9.59
CA LEU A 387 -13.81 -17.72 -10.13
C LEU A 387 -12.56 -16.97 -9.67
N ILE A 388 -12.20 -17.08 -8.39
CA ILE A 388 -11.01 -16.44 -7.82
C ILE A 388 -9.74 -17.01 -8.47
N ALA A 389 -9.65 -18.32 -8.63
CA ALA A 389 -8.51 -18.95 -9.30
C ALA A 389 -8.34 -18.47 -10.75
N THR A 390 -9.45 -18.39 -11.49
CA THR A 390 -9.46 -17.89 -12.87
C THR A 390 -9.01 -16.42 -12.93
N THR A 391 -9.55 -15.57 -12.06
CA THR A 391 -9.18 -14.16 -11.99
C THR A 391 -7.72 -13.98 -11.59
N LEU A 392 -7.23 -14.71 -10.57
CA LEU A 392 -5.82 -14.67 -10.16
C LEU A 392 -4.87 -15.04 -11.30
N HIS A 393 -5.22 -16.05 -12.11
CA HIS A 393 -4.42 -16.43 -13.25
C HIS A 393 -4.28 -15.27 -14.24
N ARG A 394 -5.41 -14.65 -14.63
CA ARG A 394 -5.42 -13.45 -15.50
C ARG A 394 -4.59 -12.30 -14.92
N LEU A 395 -4.76 -11.98 -13.64
CA LEU A 395 -4.03 -10.88 -13.01
C LEU A 395 -2.51 -11.13 -13.02
N ARG A 396 -2.08 -12.39 -12.86
CA ARG A 396 -0.66 -12.76 -12.93
C ARG A 396 -0.10 -12.66 -14.35
N GLU A 397 -0.89 -13.00 -15.38
CA GLU A 397 -0.51 -12.79 -16.78
C GLU A 397 -0.34 -11.29 -17.08
N GLU A 398 -1.26 -10.44 -16.63
CA GLU A 398 -1.14 -8.99 -16.78
C GLU A 398 0.09 -8.41 -16.06
N LEU A 399 0.48 -8.96 -14.91
CA LEU A 399 1.72 -8.58 -14.24
C LEU A 399 2.96 -9.09 -14.95
N ALA A 400 2.90 -10.26 -15.61
CA ALA A 400 3.99 -10.76 -16.44
C ALA A 400 4.20 -9.88 -17.68
N GLU A 401 3.12 -9.36 -18.29
CA GLU A 401 3.24 -8.35 -19.34
C GLU A 401 3.93 -7.09 -18.83
N GLN A 402 3.52 -6.59 -17.66
CA GLN A 402 4.19 -5.43 -17.04
C GLN A 402 5.67 -5.73 -16.72
N ASP A 403 5.99 -6.94 -16.27
CA ASP A 403 7.37 -7.37 -16.08
C ASP A 403 8.14 -7.29 -17.40
N GLN A 404 7.59 -7.80 -18.51
CA GLN A 404 8.23 -7.69 -19.81
C GLN A 404 8.43 -6.23 -20.26
N ASP A 405 7.40 -5.39 -20.12
CA ASP A 405 7.48 -3.94 -20.43
C ASP A 405 8.64 -3.27 -19.66
N LEU A 406 8.86 -3.66 -18.39
CA LEU A 406 9.97 -3.17 -17.58
C LEU A 406 11.33 -3.73 -17.99
N ALA A 407 11.38 -4.96 -18.52
CA ALA A 407 12.62 -5.55 -19.03
C ALA A 407 13.12 -4.75 -20.23
N ASP A 408 12.24 -4.53 -21.21
CA ASP A 408 12.57 -3.83 -22.44
C ASP A 408 13.08 -2.41 -22.15
N LEU A 409 12.41 -1.67 -21.24
CA LEU A 409 12.82 -0.33 -20.84
C LEU A 409 14.19 -0.27 -20.14
N ILE A 410 14.51 -1.26 -19.31
CA ILE A 410 15.78 -1.33 -18.59
C ILE A 410 16.91 -1.73 -19.55
N ASP A 411 16.67 -2.70 -20.43
CA ASP A 411 17.63 -3.20 -21.40
C ASP A 411 18.00 -2.13 -22.42
N GLU A 412 17.00 -1.41 -22.96
CA GLU A 412 17.21 -0.23 -23.81
C GLU A 412 18.11 0.79 -23.12
N ARG A 413 17.90 1.00 -21.81
CA ARG A 413 18.68 1.97 -21.06
C ARG A 413 20.12 1.50 -20.81
N GLN A 414 20.32 0.25 -20.44
CA GLN A 414 21.66 -0.33 -20.29
C GLN A 414 22.44 -0.28 -21.62
N ALA A 415 21.77 -0.52 -22.75
CA ALA A 415 22.38 -0.43 -24.07
C ALA A 415 22.79 1.01 -24.47
N VAL A 416 22.06 2.04 -23.99
CA VAL A 416 22.43 3.45 -24.19
C VAL A 416 23.59 3.87 -23.29
N ASP A 417 23.65 3.39 -22.04
CA ASP A 417 24.69 3.76 -21.08
C ASP A 417 26.02 3.00 -21.30
N GLY A 418 25.99 1.85 -21.99
CA GLY A 418 27.18 1.08 -22.39
C GLY A 418 27.83 1.53 -23.71
N ARG A 419 27.23 2.48 -24.43
CA ARG A 419 27.80 3.16 -25.61
C ARG A 419 28.42 4.48 -25.19
#